data_AF-A0A359LJL4-F1
#
_entry.id   AF-A0A359LJL4-F1
#
_cell.length_a   1.000
_cell.length_b   1.000
_cell.length_c   1.000
_cell.angle_alpha   90.00
_cell.angle_beta   90.00
_cell.angle_gamma   90.00
#
_symmetry.space_group_name_H-M   'P 1'
#
loop_
_entity.id
_entity.type
_entity.pdbx_description
1 polymer ?
#
loop_
_entity_poly.entity_id
_entity_poly.type
_entity_poly.pdbx_seq_one_letter_code
_entity_poly.pdbx_strand_id
1 'polypeptide(L)'
;MKKTKPKSTTEIAINNKKIDLAKTIRSEVNLLLLPFFTLERKDKRLETEYREIKQEEGLKKEKIWNVSANPKYGYPGPFDREVHKAIEQILSEIFQEKGKIENPIPFSIYDLCDRMGITTSGGKNYREVKRALERIKVTAIKSEKAFYLKDKKEWTSSIFSLYDGVIFRGEQLEDGSLAEINLLFLSDLYLGSLNSRYTKPIDYAYWQSLKSKIASRLYEILGVMFYGIQHKKDCDIHFKYTTLCQLLPLIPYKYFSDAKRQLNPAHKELKDTGFISNYEWSENGKKDWLIHYW
;
A
#
# COMPACT_ATOMS: atom_id res chain seq x y z
N MET A 1 26.72 -28.59 -63.99
CA MET A 1 27.49 -27.87 -62.96
C MET A 1 26.62 -26.79 -62.34
N LYS A 2 26.37 -26.93 -61.02
CA LYS A 2 26.18 -25.89 -59.99
C LYS A 2 25.73 -24.50 -60.44
N LYS A 3 24.59 -24.03 -59.90
CA LYS A 3 24.59 -23.13 -58.73
C LYS A 3 23.16 -22.92 -58.20
N THR A 4 22.85 -23.68 -57.16
CA THR A 4 21.85 -23.37 -56.13
C THR A 4 22.20 -22.03 -55.47
N LYS A 5 21.24 -21.10 -55.43
CA LYS A 5 21.25 -19.96 -54.50
C LYS A 5 20.14 -20.19 -53.47
N PRO A 6 20.43 -20.29 -52.18
CA PRO A 6 19.43 -20.21 -51.14
C PRO A 6 19.29 -18.75 -50.70
N LYS A 7 18.05 -18.25 -50.56
CA LYS A 7 17.74 -17.24 -49.55
C LYS A 7 16.35 -17.53 -49.02
N SER A 8 16.34 -18.19 -47.86
CA SER A 8 15.18 -18.22 -47.00
C SER A 8 14.96 -16.79 -46.52
N THR A 9 13.76 -16.28 -46.73
CA THR A 9 13.29 -15.12 -45.98
C THR A 9 12.34 -15.71 -44.96
N THR A 10 12.92 -16.10 -43.82
CA THR A 10 12.15 -16.53 -42.66
C THR A 10 11.44 -15.29 -42.15
N GLU A 11 10.16 -15.14 -42.51
CA GLU A 11 9.26 -14.19 -41.88
C GLU A 11 9.19 -14.53 -40.39
N ILE A 12 9.89 -13.73 -39.59
CA ILE A 12 9.79 -13.78 -38.14
C ILE A 12 8.42 -13.20 -37.81
N ALA A 13 7.43 -14.09 -37.64
CA ALA A 13 6.16 -13.76 -37.04
C ALA A 13 6.41 -13.28 -35.60
N ILE A 14 6.47 -11.97 -35.42
CA ILE A 14 6.47 -11.34 -34.10
C ILE A 14 5.06 -11.52 -33.55
N ASN A 15 4.92 -12.57 -32.76
CA ASN A 15 3.71 -12.94 -32.04
C ASN A 15 3.42 -11.81 -31.03
N ASN A 16 2.49 -10.91 -31.37
CA ASN A 16 1.94 -9.90 -30.45
C ASN A 16 1.07 -10.58 -29.38
N LYS A 17 1.69 -11.37 -28.51
CA LYS A 17 1.13 -11.66 -27.20
C LYS A 17 1.41 -10.43 -26.34
N LYS A 18 0.42 -9.53 -26.29
CA LYS A 18 0.27 -8.61 -25.16
C LYS A 18 0.03 -9.50 -23.95
N ILE A 19 1.11 -9.95 -23.32
CA ILE A 19 1.03 -10.59 -22.01
C ILE A 19 0.47 -9.49 -21.13
N ASP A 20 -0.80 -9.64 -20.75
CA ASP A 20 -1.43 -8.86 -19.70
C ASP A 20 -0.74 -9.25 -18.40
N LEU A 21 0.51 -8.77 -18.24
CA LEU A 21 1.22 -8.83 -16.99
C LEU A 21 0.34 -8.04 -16.04
N ALA A 22 -0.31 -8.74 -15.12
CA ALA A 22 -0.84 -8.17 -13.90
C ALA A 22 0.09 -7.03 -13.49
N LYS A 23 -0.42 -5.79 -13.56
CA LYS A 23 0.41 -4.58 -13.35
C LYS A 23 1.01 -4.71 -11.95
N THR A 24 2.24 -5.19 -11.88
CA THR A 24 2.89 -5.47 -10.61
C THR A 24 3.49 -4.17 -10.14
N ILE A 25 3.09 -3.73 -8.96
CA ILE A 25 3.55 -2.46 -8.39
C ILE A 25 4.41 -2.78 -7.16
N ARG A 26 5.46 -2.00 -6.94
CA ARG A 26 6.34 -2.13 -5.78
C ARG A 26 5.83 -1.22 -4.68
N SER A 27 5.24 -1.81 -3.65
CA SER A 27 4.78 -1.08 -2.46
C SER A 27 5.76 -1.24 -1.31
N GLU A 28 5.92 -0.19 -0.50
CA GLU A 28 6.84 -0.18 0.64
C GLU A 28 6.34 -1.11 1.77
N VAL A 29 7.25 -1.91 2.34
CA VAL A 29 6.89 -3.03 3.22
C VAL A 29 6.29 -2.57 4.55
N ASN A 30 6.80 -1.50 5.16
CA ASN A 30 6.20 -0.97 6.38
C ASN A 30 4.78 -0.47 6.12
N LEU A 31 4.50 0.21 5.01
CA LEU A 31 3.18 0.73 4.65
C LEU A 31 2.19 -0.37 4.22
N LEU A 32 2.68 -1.51 3.71
CA LEU A 32 1.86 -2.70 3.50
C LEU A 32 1.39 -3.34 4.81
N LEU A 33 2.13 -3.17 5.91
CA LEU A 33 1.82 -3.74 7.22
C LEU A 33 1.08 -2.75 8.13
N LEU A 34 1.64 -1.55 8.28
CA LEU A 34 1.19 -0.52 9.23
C LEU A 34 0.06 0.33 8.63
N PRO A 35 -0.92 0.72 9.46
CA PRO A 35 -2.11 1.41 8.99
C PRO A 35 -1.86 2.88 8.63
N PHE A 36 -2.47 3.37 7.55
CA PHE A 36 -2.42 4.79 7.17
C PHE A 36 -3.77 5.33 6.67
N PHE A 37 -4.54 4.49 5.97
CA PHE A 37 -5.84 4.86 5.42
C PHE A 37 -6.97 4.18 6.18
N THR A 38 -8.10 4.85 6.36
CA THR A 38 -9.33 4.16 6.77
C THR A 38 -9.86 3.28 5.65
N LEU A 39 -10.60 2.24 6.02
CA LEU A 39 -11.24 1.32 5.06
C LEU A 39 -12.70 1.66 4.78
N GLU A 40 -13.29 2.58 5.55
CA GLU A 40 -14.68 2.99 5.45
C GLU A 40 -14.82 4.47 5.04
N ARG A 41 -15.71 4.75 4.09
CA ARG A 41 -15.91 6.11 3.55
C ARG A 41 -16.49 7.11 4.56
N LYS A 42 -17.25 6.64 5.56
CA LYS A 42 -17.95 7.48 6.54
C LYS A 42 -17.19 7.58 7.87
N ASP A 43 -15.97 7.08 7.91
CA ASP A 43 -15.14 7.13 9.10
C ASP A 43 -14.68 8.58 9.35
N LYS A 44 -14.93 9.06 10.58
CA LYS A 44 -14.59 10.43 11.02
C LYS A 44 -13.44 10.44 12.01
N ARG A 45 -12.68 9.36 12.15
CA ARG A 45 -11.52 9.33 13.03
C ARG A 45 -10.54 10.45 12.67
N LEU A 46 -9.82 10.90 13.68
CA LEU A 46 -8.71 11.84 13.53
C LEU A 46 -7.36 11.14 13.68
N GLU A 47 -7.36 9.88 14.12
CA GLU A 47 -6.15 9.17 14.47
C GLU A 47 -6.35 7.65 14.30
N THR A 48 -5.26 6.93 14.01
CA THR A 48 -5.17 5.47 14.17
C THR A 48 -3.83 5.14 14.80
N GLU A 49 -3.85 4.24 15.78
CA GLU A 49 -2.65 3.74 16.44
C GLU A 49 -2.53 2.22 16.26
N TYR A 50 -1.33 1.77 15.94
CA TYR A 50 -0.87 0.41 16.13
C TYR A 50 0.17 0.39 17.26
N ARG A 51 -0.06 -0.47 18.25
CA ARG A 51 0.83 -0.64 19.41
C ARG A 51 1.14 -2.11 19.61
N GLU A 52 2.43 -2.44 19.61
CA GLU A 52 2.93 -3.77 19.94
C GLU A 52 3.77 -3.70 21.21
N ILE A 53 3.43 -4.54 22.20
CA ILE A 53 4.21 -4.70 23.42
C ILE A 53 4.69 -6.15 23.48
N LYS A 54 6.01 -6.34 23.48
CA LYS A 54 6.67 -7.63 23.69
C LYS A 54 7.46 -7.58 25.00
N GLN A 55 7.35 -8.65 25.78
CA GLN A 55 8.24 -8.88 26.92
C GLN A 55 9.33 -9.86 26.45
N GLU A 56 10.57 -9.39 26.41
CA GLU A 56 11.74 -10.21 26.14
C GLU A 56 12.73 -10.00 27.30
N GLU A 57 13.19 -11.08 27.93
CA GLU A 57 14.22 -11.04 28.98
C GLU A 57 13.91 -10.07 30.15
N GLY A 58 12.63 -9.91 30.50
CA GLY A 58 12.19 -8.99 31.56
C GLY A 58 12.13 -7.51 31.14
N LEU A 59 12.53 -7.17 29.90
CA LEU A 59 12.43 -5.84 29.33
C LEU A 59 11.17 -5.72 28.46
N LYS A 60 10.38 -4.67 28.70
CA LYS A 60 9.24 -4.30 27.87
C LYS A 60 9.75 -3.59 26.61
N LYS A 61 9.69 -4.24 25.46
CA LYS A 61 9.89 -3.60 24.15
C LYS A 61 8.54 -3.15 23.61
N GLU A 62 8.41 -1.85 23.40
CA GLU A 62 7.19 -1.22 22.89
C GLU A 62 7.47 -0.59 21.53
N LYS A 63 6.55 -0.84 20.59
CA LYS A 63 6.51 -0.22 19.27
C LYS A 63 5.19 0.53 19.13
N ILE A 64 5.26 1.79 18.71
CA ILE A 64 4.07 2.61 18.46
C ILE A 64 4.16 3.16 17.05
N TRP A 65 3.09 2.98 16.30
CA TRP A 65 2.86 3.63 15.02
C TRP A 65 1.55 4.38 15.12
N ASN A 66 1.60 5.69 14.95
CA ASN A 66 0.46 6.56 15.06
C ASN A 66 0.35 7.40 13.80
N VAL A 67 -0.87 7.50 13.26
CA VAL A 67 -1.18 8.35 12.11
C VAL A 67 -2.27 9.30 12.53
N SER A 68 -2.07 10.59 12.32
CA SER A 68 -2.99 11.65 12.74
C SER A 68 -3.36 12.57 11.57
N ALA A 69 -4.65 12.90 11.50
CA ALA A 69 -5.22 13.77 10.50
C ALA A 69 -4.89 15.23 10.77
N ASN A 70 -4.76 16.01 9.69
CA ASN A 70 -4.89 17.45 9.79
C ASN A 70 -6.37 17.83 10.01
N PRO A 71 -6.73 18.65 11.02
CA PRO A 71 -8.12 19.02 11.28
C PRO A 71 -8.86 19.67 10.09
N LYS A 72 -8.15 20.38 9.20
CA LYS A 72 -8.73 21.04 8.03
C LYS A 72 -9.02 20.08 6.88
N TYR A 73 -8.19 19.04 6.71
CA TYR A 73 -8.27 18.13 5.56
C TYR A 73 -8.91 16.78 5.90
N GLY A 74 -8.99 16.43 7.19
CA GLY A 74 -9.50 15.16 7.67
C GLY A 74 -8.53 13.99 7.47
N TYR A 75 -8.96 12.80 7.84
CA TYR A 75 -8.14 11.58 7.78
C TYR A 75 -8.18 10.94 6.38
N PRO A 76 -7.08 10.37 5.86
CA PRO A 76 -7.05 9.64 4.59
C PRO A 76 -8.00 8.43 4.54
N GLY A 77 -8.90 8.42 3.57
CA GLY A 77 -9.89 7.37 3.38
C GLY A 77 -9.58 6.43 2.20
N PRO A 78 -10.57 5.61 1.80
CA PRO A 78 -10.39 4.62 0.74
C PRO A 78 -10.01 5.21 -0.63
N PHE A 79 -10.52 6.40 -0.97
CA PHE A 79 -10.18 7.06 -2.24
C PHE A 79 -8.74 7.57 -2.23
N ASP A 80 -8.29 8.15 -1.11
CA ASP A 80 -6.90 8.57 -0.94
C ASP A 80 -5.93 7.39 -1.06
N ARG A 81 -6.33 6.21 -0.54
CA ARG A 81 -5.57 4.96 -0.71
C ARG A 81 -5.45 4.55 -2.18
N GLU A 82 -6.52 4.66 -2.97
CA GLU A 82 -6.49 4.36 -4.40
C GLU A 82 -5.59 5.34 -5.17
N VAL A 83 -5.63 6.64 -4.84
CA VAL A 83 -4.71 7.65 -5.39
C VAL A 83 -3.25 7.31 -5.05
N HIS A 84 -2.97 6.92 -3.80
CA HIS A 84 -1.63 6.51 -3.39
C HIS A 84 -1.16 5.26 -4.14
N LYS A 85 -2.02 4.25 -4.36
CA LYS A 85 -1.66 3.09 -5.18
C LYS A 85 -1.38 3.46 -6.64
N ALA A 86 -2.09 4.43 -7.21
CA ALA A 86 -1.79 4.95 -8.55
C ALA A 86 -0.41 5.64 -8.59
N ILE A 87 -0.06 6.40 -7.56
CA ILE A 87 1.30 6.97 -7.40
C ILE A 87 2.35 5.87 -7.31
N GLU A 88 2.13 4.79 -6.54
CA GLU A 88 3.06 3.66 -6.47
C GLU A 88 3.32 3.00 -7.84
N GLN A 89 2.37 3.05 -8.78
CA GLN A 89 2.61 2.59 -10.16
C GLN A 89 3.64 3.46 -10.87
N ILE A 90 3.47 4.79 -10.81
CA ILE A 90 4.39 5.76 -11.40
C ILE A 90 5.79 5.58 -10.80
N LEU A 91 5.88 5.42 -9.47
CA LEU A 91 7.15 5.16 -8.78
C LEU A 91 7.80 3.85 -9.23
N SER A 92 7.00 2.81 -9.46
CA SER A 92 7.49 1.51 -9.93
C SER A 92 8.05 1.59 -11.35
N GLU A 93 7.40 2.34 -12.23
CA GLU A 93 7.83 2.61 -13.60
C GLU A 93 9.12 3.42 -13.62
N ILE A 94 9.19 4.53 -12.88
CA ILE A 94 10.39 5.36 -12.74
C ILE A 94 11.56 4.51 -12.25
N PHE A 95 11.36 3.69 -11.22
CA PHE A 95 12.42 2.82 -10.70
C PHE A 95 12.85 1.77 -11.72
N GLN A 96 11.92 1.19 -12.49
CA GLN A 96 12.24 0.21 -13.53
C GLN A 96 13.06 0.84 -14.66
N GLU A 97 12.75 2.07 -15.05
CA GLU A 97 13.46 2.78 -16.12
C GLU A 97 14.81 3.33 -15.68
N LYS A 98 14.87 3.95 -14.50
CA LYS A 98 16.04 4.72 -14.04
C LYS A 98 16.88 4.03 -12.98
N GLY A 99 16.38 2.94 -12.37
CA GLY A 99 17.04 2.21 -11.29
C GLY A 99 17.04 2.93 -9.92
N LYS A 100 16.53 4.16 -9.86
CA LYS A 100 16.38 4.99 -8.66
C LYS A 100 15.19 5.93 -8.81
N ILE A 101 14.64 6.37 -7.69
CA ILE A 101 13.59 7.39 -7.59
C ILE A 101 14.23 8.65 -6.99
N GLU A 102 13.93 9.81 -7.57
CA GLU A 102 14.43 11.11 -7.11
C GLU A 102 13.29 12.11 -7.07
N ASN A 103 13.28 12.99 -6.07
CA ASN A 103 12.34 14.11 -6.02
C ASN A 103 12.73 15.20 -7.04
N PRO A 104 11.76 15.94 -7.58
CA PRO A 104 10.32 15.69 -7.51
C PRO A 104 9.86 14.58 -8.46
N ILE A 105 8.73 13.94 -8.14
CA ILE A 105 8.05 12.98 -8.99
C ILE A 105 7.07 13.71 -9.90
N PRO A 106 7.32 13.80 -11.22
CA PRO A 106 6.38 14.41 -12.15
C PRO A 106 5.17 13.49 -12.38
N PHE A 107 3.97 14.05 -12.40
CA PHE A 107 2.75 13.28 -12.65
C PHE A 107 1.62 14.08 -13.30
N SER A 108 0.66 13.37 -13.90
CA SER A 108 -0.56 13.93 -14.44
C SER A 108 -1.78 13.45 -13.65
N ILE A 109 -2.69 14.35 -13.29
CA ILE A 109 -3.98 13.97 -12.67
C ILE A 109 -4.81 13.11 -13.63
N TYR A 110 -4.68 13.33 -14.95
CA TYR A 110 -5.33 12.49 -15.95
C TYR A 110 -4.82 11.05 -15.87
N ASP A 111 -3.50 10.87 -15.82
CA ASP A 111 -2.86 9.56 -15.71
C ASP A 111 -3.25 8.84 -14.41
N LEU A 112 -3.31 9.56 -13.28
CA LEU A 112 -3.83 9.00 -12.03
C LEU A 112 -5.28 8.52 -12.15
N CYS A 113 -6.15 9.31 -12.77
CA CYS A 113 -7.54 8.91 -13.00
C CYS A 113 -7.63 7.65 -13.88
N ASP A 114 -6.85 7.59 -14.96
CA ASP A 114 -6.83 6.44 -15.87
C ASP A 114 -6.36 5.17 -15.16
N ARG A 115 -5.26 5.25 -14.40
CA ARG A 115 -4.74 4.13 -13.58
C ARG A 115 -5.75 3.61 -12.57
N MET A 116 -6.56 4.51 -11.99
CA MET A 116 -7.63 4.16 -11.05
C MET A 116 -8.88 3.60 -11.75
N GLY A 117 -8.94 3.60 -13.09
CA GLY A 117 -10.12 3.19 -13.87
C GLY A 117 -11.26 4.22 -13.84
N ILE A 118 -10.96 5.49 -13.56
CA ILE A 118 -11.95 6.57 -13.56
C ILE A 118 -12.15 7.05 -15.00
N THR A 119 -13.15 6.48 -15.66
CA THR A 119 -13.44 6.73 -17.10
C THR A 119 -14.21 8.03 -17.36
N THR A 120 -14.82 8.64 -16.34
CA THR A 120 -15.58 9.88 -16.51
C THR A 120 -14.65 11.09 -16.46
N SER A 121 -14.47 11.74 -17.61
CA SER A 121 -13.79 13.03 -17.76
C SER A 121 -14.61 14.13 -17.10
N GLY A 122 -14.28 14.49 -15.86
CA GLY A 122 -15.01 15.54 -15.15
C GLY A 122 -14.13 16.27 -14.13
N GLY A 123 -14.30 17.60 -14.05
CA GLY A 123 -13.56 18.43 -13.10
C GLY A 123 -13.76 18.06 -11.63
N LYS A 124 -14.83 17.33 -11.29
CA LYS A 124 -15.05 16.81 -9.94
C LYS A 124 -13.99 15.79 -9.54
N ASN A 125 -13.71 14.79 -10.38
CA ASN A 125 -12.73 13.74 -10.07
C ASN A 125 -11.32 14.32 -9.93
N TYR A 126 -10.98 15.28 -10.80
CA TYR A 126 -9.70 15.99 -10.72
C TYR A 126 -9.54 16.72 -9.39
N ARG A 127 -10.59 17.44 -8.94
CA ARG A 127 -10.58 18.11 -7.63
C ARG A 127 -10.45 17.12 -6.47
N GLU A 128 -11.11 15.97 -6.55
CA GLU A 128 -11.00 14.94 -5.52
C GLU A 128 -9.60 14.32 -5.47
N VAL A 129 -8.94 14.08 -6.61
CA VAL A 129 -7.54 13.61 -6.64
C VAL A 129 -6.60 14.65 -6.04
N LYS A 130 -6.76 15.94 -6.38
CA LYS A 130 -5.97 17.02 -5.76
C LYS A 130 -6.15 17.05 -4.24
N ARG A 131 -7.39 17.02 -3.76
CA ARG A 131 -7.71 16.97 -2.33
C ARG A 131 -7.12 15.74 -1.64
N ALA A 132 -7.09 14.60 -2.33
CA ALA A 132 -6.50 13.39 -1.78
C ALA A 132 -4.99 13.51 -1.59
N LEU A 133 -4.29 14.04 -2.60
CA LEU A 133 -2.85 14.30 -2.52
C LEU A 133 -2.52 15.29 -1.39
N GLU A 134 -3.28 16.39 -1.28
CA GLU A 134 -3.16 17.36 -0.19
C GLU A 134 -3.38 16.70 1.17
N ARG A 135 -4.44 15.88 1.32
CA ARG A 135 -4.77 15.19 2.58
C ARG A 135 -3.68 14.21 3.00
N ILE A 136 -3.15 13.42 2.07
CA ILE A 136 -2.03 12.50 2.34
C ILE A 136 -0.80 13.29 2.77
N LYS A 137 -0.48 14.38 2.06
CA LYS A 137 0.64 15.28 2.37
C LYS A 137 0.58 15.81 3.80
N VAL A 138 -0.59 16.28 4.25
CA VAL A 138 -0.73 16.88 5.59
C VAL A 138 -1.00 15.86 6.71
N THR A 139 -1.02 14.57 6.40
CA THR A 139 -1.21 13.51 7.39
C THR A 139 0.12 13.21 8.08
N ALA A 140 0.15 13.34 9.40
CA ALA A 140 1.36 13.12 10.18
C ALA A 140 1.45 11.67 10.65
N ILE A 141 2.65 11.12 10.59
CA ILE A 141 3.03 9.81 11.10
C ILE A 141 3.97 10.03 12.26
N LYS A 142 3.70 9.40 13.40
CA LYS A 142 4.66 9.26 14.51
C LYS A 142 5.01 7.78 14.65
N SER A 143 6.29 7.47 14.47
CA SER A 143 6.86 6.14 14.73
C SER A 143 7.69 6.20 16.02
N GLU A 144 7.50 5.23 16.89
CA GLU A 144 8.41 4.89 17.98
C GLU A 144 8.81 3.42 17.79
N LYS A 145 9.98 3.19 17.18
CA LYS A 145 10.53 1.87 16.86
C LYS A 145 9.61 0.97 16.02
N ALA A 146 8.68 1.53 15.24
CA ALA A 146 7.71 0.79 14.45
C ALA A 146 8.01 0.76 12.94
N PHE A 147 8.67 1.78 12.40
CA PHE A 147 9.03 1.84 10.99
C PHE A 147 10.51 1.47 10.79
N TYR A 148 10.77 0.43 9.99
CA TYR A 148 12.11 -0.11 9.76
C TYR A 148 12.78 0.53 8.55
N LEU A 149 14.01 1.02 8.74
CA LEU A 149 14.87 1.57 7.69
C LEU A 149 15.90 0.52 7.28
N LYS A 150 15.72 -0.07 6.09
CA LYS A 150 16.54 -1.20 5.62
C LYS A 150 17.99 -0.82 5.32
N ASP A 151 18.22 0.38 4.80
CA ASP A 151 19.54 0.95 4.52
C ASP A 151 20.37 1.13 5.80
N LYS A 152 19.75 1.63 6.87
CA LYS A 152 20.38 1.84 8.19
C LYS A 152 20.30 0.62 9.11
N LYS A 153 19.45 -0.36 8.78
CA LYS A 153 19.12 -1.53 9.60
C LYS A 153 18.60 -1.20 11.00
N GLU A 154 17.84 -0.11 11.12
CA GLU A 154 17.33 0.39 12.40
C GLU A 154 15.82 0.65 12.36
N TRP A 155 15.22 0.77 13.54
CA TRP A 155 13.83 1.20 13.69
C TRP A 155 13.81 2.67 14.07
N THR A 156 13.06 3.49 13.32
CA THR A 156 13.04 4.94 13.55
C THR A 156 12.12 5.32 14.72
N SER A 157 12.55 6.35 15.45
CA SER A 157 11.73 7.10 16.40
C SER A 157 11.65 8.55 15.93
N SER A 158 10.66 8.85 15.09
CA SER A 158 10.54 10.14 14.40
C SER A 158 9.09 10.46 14.05
N ILE A 159 8.84 11.74 13.76
CA ILE A 159 7.59 12.24 13.20
C ILE A 159 7.87 12.66 11.76
N PHE A 160 7.05 12.20 10.81
CA PHE A 160 7.23 12.45 9.39
C PHE A 160 5.90 12.37 8.63
N SER A 161 5.93 12.58 7.32
CA SER A 161 4.79 12.42 6.42
C SER A 161 5.14 11.47 5.27
N LEU A 162 4.18 11.03 4.46
CA LEU A 162 4.51 10.33 3.22
C LEU A 162 5.01 11.28 2.13
N TYR A 163 4.40 12.46 2.04
CA TYR A 163 4.70 13.48 1.05
C TYR A 163 5.03 14.79 1.73
N ASP A 164 6.22 15.34 1.45
CA ASP A 164 6.64 16.62 2.02
C ASP A 164 6.05 17.81 1.24
N GLY A 165 5.68 17.61 -0.03
CA GLY A 165 5.15 18.66 -0.88
C GLY A 165 4.35 18.14 -2.08
N VAL A 166 3.39 18.94 -2.53
CA VAL A 166 2.67 18.75 -3.79
C VAL A 166 2.57 20.12 -4.44
N ILE A 167 3.02 20.25 -5.68
CA ILE A 167 2.90 21.46 -6.50
C ILE A 167 2.09 21.09 -7.72
N PHE A 168 0.99 21.80 -7.99
CA PHE A 168 0.17 21.55 -9.16
C PHE A 168 0.60 22.40 -10.35
N ARG A 169 0.35 21.90 -11.56
CA ARG A 169 0.62 22.61 -12.80
C ARG A 169 0.02 24.03 -12.75
N GLY A 170 0.83 25.03 -13.08
CA GLY A 170 0.46 26.45 -13.08
C GLY A 170 0.70 27.16 -11.74
N GLU A 171 1.14 26.47 -10.70
CA GLU A 171 1.61 27.10 -9.45
C GLU A 171 3.07 27.56 -9.57
N GLN A 172 3.44 28.56 -8.77
CA GLN A 172 4.77 29.17 -8.80
C GLN A 172 5.79 28.29 -8.06
N LEU A 173 6.96 28.09 -8.68
CA LEU A 173 8.12 27.42 -8.11
C LEU A 173 9.01 28.40 -7.32
N GLU A 174 9.99 27.87 -6.58
CA GLU A 174 10.91 28.69 -5.76
C GLU A 174 11.73 29.70 -6.58
N ASP A 175 12.05 29.35 -7.83
CA ASP A 175 12.77 30.23 -8.77
C ASP A 175 11.87 31.29 -9.45
N GLY A 176 10.58 31.31 -9.10
CA GLY A 176 9.59 32.24 -9.63
C GLY A 176 8.94 31.79 -10.95
N SER A 177 9.39 30.70 -11.57
CA SER A 177 8.76 30.12 -12.75
C SER A 177 7.45 29.38 -12.42
N LEU A 178 6.66 29.01 -13.42
CA LEU A 178 5.43 28.23 -13.22
C LEU A 178 5.70 26.74 -13.46
N ALA A 179 5.13 25.88 -12.61
CA ALA A 179 5.21 24.43 -12.76
C ALA A 179 4.51 23.98 -14.07
N GLU A 180 5.28 23.43 -15.01
CA GLU A 180 4.75 22.92 -16.29
C GLU A 180 3.94 21.63 -16.14
N ILE A 181 4.22 20.86 -15.09
CA ILE A 181 3.58 19.60 -14.71
C ILE A 181 3.35 19.57 -13.20
N ASN A 182 2.49 18.67 -12.70
CA ASN A 182 2.36 18.49 -11.26
C ASN A 182 3.61 17.75 -10.73
N LEU A 183 4.06 18.16 -9.55
CA LEU A 183 5.26 17.67 -8.88
C LEU A 183 4.88 17.16 -7.49
N LEU A 184 5.27 15.94 -7.17
CA LEU A 184 5.11 15.34 -5.85
C LEU A 184 6.48 15.17 -5.21
N PHE A 185 6.65 15.66 -3.98
CA PHE A 185 7.85 15.49 -3.19
C PHE A 185 7.58 14.43 -2.13
N LEU A 186 8.22 13.27 -2.25
CA LEU A 186 8.18 12.21 -1.24
C LEU A 186 9.04 12.61 -0.04
N SER A 187 8.67 12.18 1.16
CA SER A 187 9.54 12.41 2.31
C SER A 187 10.83 11.61 2.21
N ASP A 188 11.91 12.11 2.83
CA ASP A 188 13.22 11.45 2.82
C ASP A 188 13.16 10.00 3.32
N LEU A 189 12.35 9.73 4.34
CA LEU A 189 12.16 8.37 4.87
C LEU A 189 11.47 7.46 3.86
N TYR A 190 10.44 7.96 3.18
CA TYR A 190 9.72 7.17 2.19
C TYR A 190 10.58 6.93 0.94
N LEU A 191 11.22 7.99 0.42
CA LEU A 191 12.14 7.94 -0.72
C LEU A 191 13.32 7.00 -0.45
N GLY A 192 13.93 7.10 0.74
CA GLY A 192 15.03 6.24 1.17
C GLY A 192 14.60 4.77 1.26
N SER A 193 13.42 4.49 1.81
CA SER A 193 12.89 3.13 1.88
C SER A 193 12.69 2.51 0.49
N LEU A 194 12.09 3.26 -0.45
CA LEU A 194 11.91 2.83 -1.84
C LEU A 194 13.25 2.54 -2.53
N ASN A 195 14.21 3.46 -2.43
CA ASN A 195 15.54 3.30 -3.05
C ASN A 195 16.39 2.19 -2.42
N SER A 196 16.19 1.89 -1.13
CA SER A 196 16.80 0.73 -0.45
C SER A 196 16.18 -0.62 -0.89
N ARG A 197 15.17 -0.58 -1.76
CA ARG A 197 14.38 -1.74 -2.20
C ARG A 197 13.75 -2.46 -1.00
N TYR A 198 13.27 -1.71 0.00
CA TYR A 198 12.42 -2.25 1.06
C TYR A 198 10.95 -2.26 0.61
N THR A 199 10.74 -2.91 -0.54
CA THR A 199 9.46 -2.97 -1.23
C THR A 199 9.09 -4.41 -1.53
N LYS A 200 7.79 -4.66 -1.64
CA LYS A 200 7.24 -5.93 -2.10
C LYS A 200 6.45 -5.70 -3.39
N PRO A 201 6.67 -6.52 -4.43
CA PRO A 201 5.76 -6.58 -5.57
C PRO A 201 4.36 -7.03 -5.14
N ILE A 202 3.33 -6.28 -5.53
CA ILE A 202 1.93 -6.67 -5.39
C ILE A 202 1.25 -6.65 -6.76
N ASP A 203 0.38 -7.62 -6.98
CA ASP A 203 -0.54 -7.62 -8.12
C ASP A 203 -1.60 -6.52 -7.91
N TYR A 204 -1.50 -5.45 -8.70
CA TYR A 204 -2.45 -4.33 -8.62
C TYR A 204 -3.82 -4.68 -9.20
N ALA A 205 -3.87 -5.49 -10.26
CA ALA A 205 -5.14 -5.87 -10.89
C ALA A 205 -5.96 -6.73 -9.92
N TYR A 206 -5.30 -7.68 -9.25
CA TYR A 206 -5.91 -8.44 -8.16
C TYR A 206 -6.37 -7.52 -7.02
N TRP A 207 -5.49 -6.62 -6.54
CA TRP A 207 -5.84 -5.65 -5.49
C TRP A 207 -7.10 -4.83 -5.84
N GLN A 208 -7.22 -4.37 -7.09
CA GLN A 208 -8.32 -3.56 -7.59
C GLN A 208 -9.60 -4.38 -7.78
N SER A 209 -9.48 -5.68 -8.08
CA SER A 209 -10.62 -6.60 -8.24
C SER A 209 -11.36 -6.89 -6.94
N LEU A 210 -10.70 -6.71 -5.78
CA LEU A 210 -11.28 -6.94 -4.46
C LEU A 210 -12.32 -5.87 -4.13
N LYS A 211 -13.56 -6.30 -3.93
CA LYS A 211 -14.72 -5.46 -3.59
C LYS A 211 -14.61 -4.94 -2.16
N SER A 212 -14.20 -5.79 -1.22
CA SER A 212 -14.00 -5.38 0.18
C SER A 212 -12.68 -4.65 0.36
N LYS A 213 -12.74 -3.44 0.93
CA LYS A 213 -11.53 -2.69 1.32
C LYS A 213 -10.77 -3.36 2.47
N ILE A 214 -11.48 -4.17 3.28
CA ILE A 214 -10.87 -5.05 4.28
C ILE A 214 -10.12 -6.19 3.58
N ALA A 215 -10.72 -6.83 2.56
CA ALA A 215 -10.03 -7.90 1.82
C ALA A 215 -8.77 -7.36 1.13
N SER A 216 -8.85 -6.20 0.46
CA SER A 216 -7.67 -5.62 -0.18
C SER A 216 -6.57 -5.22 0.81
N ARG A 217 -6.93 -4.83 2.04
CA ARG A 217 -5.94 -4.55 3.08
C ARG A 217 -5.35 -5.84 3.68
N LEU A 218 -6.17 -6.87 3.89
CA LEU A 218 -5.69 -8.19 4.29
C LEU A 218 -4.74 -8.78 3.26
N TYR A 219 -5.04 -8.64 1.96
CA TYR A 219 -4.14 -9.05 0.88
C TYR A 219 -2.74 -8.40 0.99
N GLU A 220 -2.67 -7.10 1.30
CA GLU A 220 -1.40 -6.41 1.52
C GLU A 220 -0.61 -7.01 2.70
N ILE A 221 -1.27 -7.15 3.86
CA ILE A 221 -0.65 -7.64 5.10
C ILE A 221 -0.22 -9.10 4.94
N LEU A 222 -1.15 -9.98 4.56
CA LEU A 222 -0.90 -11.41 4.39
C LEU A 222 0.09 -11.68 3.28
N GLY A 223 0.09 -10.88 2.21
CA GLY A 223 1.08 -10.99 1.14
C GLY A 223 2.50 -10.85 1.66
N VAL A 224 2.75 -9.89 2.57
CA VAL A 224 4.06 -9.72 3.22
C VAL A 224 4.38 -10.93 4.12
N MET A 225 3.40 -11.42 4.89
CA MET A 225 3.60 -12.57 5.78
C MET A 225 3.94 -13.85 5.02
N PHE A 226 3.15 -14.20 3.99
CA PHE A 226 3.37 -15.38 3.16
C PHE A 226 4.74 -15.34 2.47
N TYR A 227 5.16 -14.17 1.97
CA TYR A 227 6.49 -14.00 1.38
C TYR A 227 7.61 -14.30 2.39
N GLY A 228 7.46 -13.85 3.64
CA GLY A 228 8.44 -14.07 4.70
C GLY A 228 8.58 -15.52 5.16
N ILE A 229 7.60 -16.38 4.88
CA ILE A 229 7.58 -17.79 5.31
C ILE A 229 7.72 -18.79 4.15
N GLN A 230 7.80 -18.35 2.89
CA GLN A 230 7.84 -19.22 1.71
C GLN A 230 8.93 -20.31 1.74
N HIS A 231 10.00 -20.10 2.52
CA HIS A 231 11.11 -21.04 2.69
C HIS A 231 11.19 -21.67 4.08
N LYS A 232 10.19 -21.44 4.94
CA LYS A 232 10.12 -22.00 6.30
C LYS A 232 9.03 -23.06 6.35
N LYS A 233 9.42 -24.29 6.69
CA LYS A 233 8.44 -25.32 7.03
C LYS A 233 7.78 -24.97 8.38
N ASP A 234 6.51 -25.31 8.53
CA ASP A 234 5.76 -25.23 9.80
C ASP A 234 5.61 -23.82 10.40
N CYS A 235 5.57 -22.78 9.58
CA CYS A 235 5.20 -21.44 10.03
C CYS A 235 3.70 -21.19 9.85
N ASP A 236 2.98 -21.09 10.96
CA ASP A 236 1.58 -20.68 11.00
C ASP A 236 1.46 -19.15 10.93
N ILE A 237 0.64 -18.64 10.00
CA ILE A 237 0.30 -17.21 9.96
C ILE A 237 -0.99 -17.03 10.73
N HIS A 238 -0.85 -16.50 11.94
CA HIS A 238 -2.00 -16.12 12.74
C HIS A 238 -1.88 -14.70 13.29
N PHE A 239 -3.03 -14.09 13.52
CA PHE A 239 -3.15 -12.80 14.18
C PHE A 239 -4.14 -12.88 15.32
N LYS A 240 -3.85 -12.18 16.41
CA LYS A 240 -4.90 -11.81 17.36
C LYS A 240 -5.91 -10.90 16.64
N TYR A 241 -7.19 -11.11 16.86
CA TYR A 241 -8.24 -10.28 16.29
C TYR A 241 -8.04 -8.80 16.65
N THR A 242 -7.72 -8.51 17.92
CA THR A 242 -7.43 -7.13 18.35
C THR A 242 -6.23 -6.50 17.64
N THR A 243 -5.15 -7.26 17.43
CA THR A 243 -3.98 -6.79 16.66
C THR A 243 -4.36 -6.55 15.20
N LEU A 244 -5.13 -7.46 14.60
CA LEU A 244 -5.57 -7.31 13.22
C LEU A 244 -6.49 -6.09 13.04
N CYS A 245 -7.37 -5.82 14.00
CA CYS A 245 -8.16 -4.59 14.01
C CYS A 245 -7.28 -3.32 14.01
N GLN A 246 -6.17 -3.30 14.76
CA GLN A 246 -5.24 -2.15 14.72
C GLN A 246 -4.58 -1.99 13.34
N LEU A 247 -4.20 -3.10 12.68
CA LEU A 247 -3.57 -3.09 11.35
C LEU A 247 -4.55 -2.78 10.20
N LEU A 248 -5.84 -3.06 10.40
CA LEU A 248 -6.96 -2.80 9.48
C LEU A 248 -7.73 -1.49 9.75
N PRO A 249 -7.20 -0.62 10.62
CA PRO A 249 -7.95 0.42 11.35
C PRO A 249 -9.41 0.11 11.69
N LEU A 250 -9.74 -1.01 12.30
CA LEU A 250 -11.11 -1.37 12.68
C LEU A 250 -11.35 -1.21 14.19
N ILE A 251 -12.60 -0.94 14.57
CA ILE A 251 -13.03 -0.97 15.96
C ILE A 251 -13.31 -2.42 16.35
N PRO A 252 -12.63 -2.98 17.37
CA PRO A 252 -12.83 -4.37 17.78
C PRO A 252 -14.15 -4.56 18.53
N TYR A 253 -14.93 -5.57 18.11
CA TYR A 253 -16.11 -6.05 18.83
C TYR A 253 -15.78 -6.98 20.01
N LYS A 254 -16.63 -6.93 21.05
CA LYS A 254 -16.50 -7.75 22.27
C LYS A 254 -17.02 -9.18 22.12
N TYR A 255 -17.95 -9.42 21.19
CA TYR A 255 -18.57 -10.73 20.98
C TYR A 255 -17.99 -11.41 19.75
N PHE A 256 -17.76 -12.72 19.85
CA PHE A 256 -17.15 -13.50 18.77
C PHE A 256 -17.95 -13.49 17.47
N SER A 257 -19.28 -13.57 17.57
CA SER A 257 -20.19 -13.50 16.42
C SER A 257 -20.08 -12.17 15.67
N ASP A 258 -19.92 -11.06 16.40
CA ASP A 258 -19.74 -9.73 15.82
C ASP A 258 -18.35 -9.58 15.17
N ALA A 259 -17.30 -10.10 15.80
CA ALA A 259 -15.95 -10.16 15.24
C ALA A 259 -15.92 -10.94 13.92
N LYS A 260 -16.56 -12.12 13.90
CA LYS A 260 -16.78 -12.91 12.69
C LYS A 260 -17.59 -12.15 11.64
N ARG A 261 -18.67 -11.47 12.02
CA ARG A 261 -19.48 -10.67 11.09
C ARG A 261 -18.66 -9.54 10.44
N GLN A 262 -17.73 -8.94 11.17
CA GLN A 262 -16.86 -7.88 10.67
C GLN A 262 -15.85 -8.37 9.63
N LEU A 263 -15.15 -9.48 9.88
CA LEU A 263 -14.03 -9.92 9.04
C LEU A 263 -14.34 -11.04 8.05
N ASN A 264 -15.29 -11.94 8.37
CA ASN A 264 -15.59 -13.09 7.50
C ASN A 264 -15.96 -12.71 6.06
N PRO A 265 -16.67 -11.60 5.77
CA PRO A 265 -16.94 -11.22 4.38
C PRO A 265 -15.64 -11.04 3.58
N ALA A 266 -14.63 -10.42 4.17
CA ALA A 266 -13.33 -10.22 3.53
C ALA A 266 -12.53 -11.51 3.43
N HIS A 267 -12.57 -12.36 4.47
CA HIS A 267 -11.92 -13.66 4.45
C HIS A 267 -12.49 -14.59 3.38
N LYS A 268 -13.83 -14.62 3.25
CA LYS A 268 -14.51 -15.37 2.19
C LYS A 268 -14.10 -14.88 0.82
N GLU A 269 -14.08 -13.57 0.59
CA GLU A 269 -13.64 -13.01 -0.69
C GLU A 269 -12.20 -13.43 -1.04
N LEU A 270 -11.26 -13.37 -0.09
CA LEU A 270 -9.87 -13.83 -0.32
C LEU A 270 -9.75 -15.33 -0.56
N LYS A 271 -10.64 -16.14 0.05
CA LYS A 271 -10.71 -17.57 -0.18
C LYS A 271 -11.31 -17.90 -1.56
N ASP A 272 -12.43 -17.27 -1.89
CA ASP A 272 -13.19 -17.50 -3.14
C ASP A 272 -12.36 -17.10 -4.37
N THR A 273 -11.50 -16.09 -4.23
CA THR A 273 -10.55 -15.66 -5.26
C THR A 273 -9.24 -16.44 -5.27
N GLY A 274 -9.02 -17.34 -4.31
CA GLY A 274 -7.87 -18.24 -4.24
C GLY A 274 -6.58 -17.63 -3.69
N PHE A 275 -6.62 -16.44 -3.08
CA PHE A 275 -5.44 -15.85 -2.46
C PHE A 275 -5.04 -16.54 -1.16
N ILE A 276 -6.02 -16.99 -0.37
CA ILE A 276 -5.83 -17.92 0.73
C ILE A 276 -6.57 -19.21 0.43
N SER A 277 -6.05 -20.35 0.88
CA SER A 277 -6.76 -21.62 0.76
C SER A 277 -7.86 -21.74 1.82
N ASN A 278 -7.60 -21.26 3.05
CA ASN A 278 -8.60 -21.20 4.10
C ASN A 278 -8.23 -20.22 5.22
N TYR A 279 -9.16 -20.07 6.17
CA TYR A 279 -8.94 -19.36 7.41
C TYR A 279 -9.72 -20.03 8.55
N GLU A 280 -9.18 -19.97 9.76
CA GLU A 280 -9.83 -20.55 10.93
C GLU A 280 -9.72 -19.62 12.14
N TRP A 281 -10.78 -19.62 12.96
CA TRP A 281 -10.83 -18.86 14.19
C TRP A 281 -10.67 -19.82 15.37
N SER A 282 -9.78 -19.48 16.29
CA SER A 282 -9.58 -20.21 17.55
C SER A 282 -9.64 -19.26 18.75
N GLU A 283 -9.91 -19.80 19.94
CA GLU A 283 -9.95 -19.02 21.17
C GLU A 283 -8.53 -18.62 21.62
N ASN A 284 -8.38 -17.41 22.16
CA ASN A 284 -7.10 -16.91 22.66
C ASN A 284 -7.22 -16.34 24.08
N GLY A 285 -7.51 -17.22 25.03
CA GLY A 285 -7.74 -16.82 26.42
C GLY A 285 -8.98 -15.93 26.59
N LYS A 286 -9.05 -15.18 27.69
CA LYS A 286 -10.26 -14.42 28.03
C LYS A 286 -10.36 -13.14 27.17
N LYS A 287 -11.29 -13.15 26.20
CA LYS A 287 -11.78 -12.01 25.39
C LYS A 287 -10.94 -11.61 24.17
N ASP A 288 -10.18 -12.53 23.59
CA ASP A 288 -9.59 -12.33 22.26
C ASP A 288 -9.60 -13.65 21.47
N TRP A 289 -9.38 -13.58 20.17
CA TRP A 289 -9.39 -14.73 19.26
C TRP A 289 -8.17 -14.69 18.36
N LEU A 290 -7.70 -15.87 17.96
CA LEU A 290 -6.71 -15.99 16.88
C LEU A 290 -7.42 -16.27 15.56
N ILE A 291 -6.87 -15.73 14.49
CA ILE A 291 -7.29 -16.01 13.12
C ILE A 291 -6.08 -16.55 12.40
N HIS A 292 -6.16 -17.80 11.98
CA HIS A 292 -5.13 -18.53 11.24
C HIS A 292 -5.41 -18.44 9.74
N TYR A 293 -4.35 -18.37 8.93
CA TYR A 293 -4.41 -18.26 7.48
C TYR A 293 -3.41 -19.21 6.83
N TRP A 294 -3.82 -19.89 5.76
CA TRP A 294 -2.98 -20.73 4.92
C TRP A 294 -3.50 -20.83 3.49
#